data_AF-A0A960J457-F1
#
_entry.id   AF-A0A960J457-F1
#
_cell.length_a   1.000
_cell.length_b   1.000
_cell.length_c   1.000
_cell.angle_alpha   90.00
_cell.angle_beta   90.00
_cell.angle_gamma   90.00
#
_symmetry.space_group_name_H-M   'P 1'
#
loop_
_entity.id
_entity.type
_entity.pdbx_description
1 polymer ?
#
loop_
_entity_poly.entity_id
_entity_poly.type
_entity_poly.pdbx_seq_one_letter_code
_entity_poly.pdbx_strand_id
1 'polypeptide(L)' 'MNGALVSVPEAVRQTGVRGDVIFLAIRHGEIQSVPDERGIDRVDPDEVRRLQTA' A
#
# COMPACT_ATOMS: atom_id res chain seq x y z
N MET A 1 13.13 -7.41 -0.56
CA MET A 1 11.72 -7.65 -0.17
C MET A 1 11.04 -8.20 -1.41
N ASN A 2 10.54 -9.43 -1.36
CA ASN A 2 9.91 -10.15 -2.49
C ASN A 2 8.42 -10.39 -2.20
N GLY A 3 7.72 -9.38 -1.67
CA GLY A 3 6.26 -9.38 -1.62
C GLY A 3 5.71 -8.96 -2.99
N ALA A 4 4.69 -9.65 -3.49
CA ALA A 4 4.04 -9.22 -4.72
C ALA A 4 3.34 -7.88 -4.48
N LEU A 5 3.65 -6.85 -5.28
CA LEU A 5 2.95 -5.56 -5.20
C LEU A 5 1.46 -5.75 -5.55
N VAL A 6 0.56 -5.16 -4.77
CA VAL A 6 -0.89 -5.28 -4.97
C VAL A 6 -1.54 -3.91 -5.13
N SER A 7 -2.74 -3.87 -5.71
CA SER A 7 -3.51 -2.63 -5.75
C SER A 7 -3.93 -2.22 -4.33
N VAL A 8 -4.15 -0.92 -4.10
CA VAL A 8 -4.63 -0.42 -2.80
C VAL A 8 -5.86 -1.17 -2.28
N PRO A 9 -6.92 -1.45 -3.08
CA PRO A 9 -8.06 -2.24 -2.60
C PRO A 9 -7.72 -3.65 -2.15
N GLU A 10 -6.72 -4.29 -2.77
CA GLU A 10 -6.25 -5.61 -2.35
C GLU A 10 -5.42 -5.52 -1.06
N ALA A 11 -4.57 -4.50 -0.93
CA ALA A 11 -3.85 -4.24 0.33
C ALA A 11 -4.82 -4.02 1.50
N VAL A 12 -5.92 -3.29 1.29
CA VAL A 12 -6.99 -3.12 2.30
C VAL A 12 -7.57 -4.47 2.72
N ARG A 13 -7.88 -5.36 1.76
CA ARG A 13 -8.42 -6.70 2.06
C ARG A 13 -7.43 -7.57 2.84
N GLN A 14 -6.14 -7.50 2.50
CA GLN A 14 -5.12 -8.35 3.11
C GLN A 14 -4.66 -7.87 4.50
N THR A 15 -4.70 -6.56 4.75
CA THR A 15 -4.12 -5.97 5.96
C THR A 15 -5.17 -5.41 6.93
N GLY A 16 -6.38 -5.11 6.45
CA GLY A 16 -7.40 -4.40 7.22
C GLY A 16 -7.10 -2.92 7.42
N VAL A 17 -5.99 -2.39 6.88
CA VAL A 17 -5.70 -0.94 6.88
C VAL A 17 -6.66 -0.26 5.93
N ARG A 18 -7.26 0.86 6.38
CA ARG A 18 -8.19 1.62 5.55
C ARG A 18 -7.48 2.26 4.36
N GLY A 19 -8.15 2.31 3.21
CA GLY A 19 -7.56 2.84 1.97
C GLY A 19 -7.12 4.30 2.06
N ASP A 20 -7.82 5.14 2.82
CA ASP A 20 -7.45 6.54 3.04
C ASP A 20 -6.13 6.69 3.81
N VAL A 21 -5.88 5.83 4.79
CA VAL A 21 -4.60 5.76 5.50
C VAL A 21 -3.47 5.37 4.55
N ILE A 22 -3.70 4.38 3.68
CA ILE A 22 -2.71 3.95 2.68
C ILE A 22 -2.39 5.11 1.72
N PHE A 23 -3.41 5.81 1.20
CA PHE A 23 -3.21 6.96 0.32
C PHE A 23 -2.43 8.09 0.99
N LEU A 24 -2.73 8.39 2.26
CA LEU A 24 -1.98 9.39 3.02
C LEU A 24 -0.52 8.97 3.23
N ALA A 25 -0.28 7.73 3.61
CA ALA A 25 1.07 7.19 3.80
C ALA A 25 1.92 7.28 2.52
N ILE A 26 1.34 6.95 1.35
CA ILE A 26 2.00 7.14 0.04
C ILE A 26 2.36 8.62 -0.17
N ARG A 27 1.38 9.52 0.03
CA ARG A 27 1.58 10.97 -0.17
C ARG A 27 2.65 11.55 0.75
N HIS A 28 2.77 11.01 1.96
CA HIS A 28 3.75 11.41 2.96
C HIS A 28 5.13 10.74 2.75
N GLY A 29 5.22 9.77 1.83
CA GLY A 29 6.44 9.00 1.56
C GLY A 29 6.77 7.95 2.63
N GLU A 30 5.80 7.60 3.48
CA GLU A 30 5.93 6.61 4.55
C GLU A 30 5.98 5.17 4.00
N ILE A 31 5.29 4.94 2.88
CA ILE A 31 5.37 3.70 2.09
C ILE A 31 5.58 4.02 0.62
N GLN A 32 6.17 3.10 -0.12
CA GLN A 32 6.39 3.27 -1.56
C GLN A 32 5.18 2.77 -2.36
N SER A 33 4.91 3.44 -3.48
CA SER A 33 4.03 2.93 -4.52
C SER A 33 4.75 2.86 -5.85
N VAL A 34 4.37 1.88 -6.67
CA VAL A 34 4.81 1.75 -8.06
C VAL A 34 3.57 1.72 -8.95
N PRO A 35 3.44 2.63 -9.92
CA PRO A 35 2.33 2.59 -10.87
C PRO A 35 2.46 1.37 -11.78
N ASP A 36 1.35 0.68 -12.04
CA ASP A 36 1.29 -0.36 -13.07
C ASP A 36 1.16 0.21 -14.49
N GLU A 37 1.04 -0.67 -15.48
CA GLU A 37 0.88 -0.30 -16.91
C GLU A 37 -0.35 0.56 -17.18
N ARG A 38 -1.31 0.61 -16.25
CA ARG A 38 -2.55 1.40 -16.34
C ARG A 38 -2.48 2.68 -15.51
N GLY A 39 -1.33 2.96 -14.89
CA GLY A 39 -1.12 4.11 -14.00
C GLY A 39 -1.77 3.94 -12.62
N ILE A 40 -2.12 2.71 -12.22
CA ILE A 40 -2.72 2.44 -10.91
C ILE A 40 -1.59 2.14 -9.92
N ASP A 41 -1.56 2.88 -8.81
CA ASP A 41 -0.59 2.66 -7.73
C ASP A 41 -0.72 1.25 -7.14
N ARG A 42 0.42 0.55 -7.09
CA ARG A 42 0.59 -0.72 -6.39
C ARG A 42 1.54 -0.55 -5.23
N VAL A 43 1.22 -1.20 -4.11
CA VAL A 43 1.92 -1.10 -2.83
C VAL A 43 2.34 -2.47 -2.32
N ASP A 44 3.35 -2.50 -1.46
CA ASP A 44 3.73 -3.71 -0.72
C ASP A 44 2.79 -3.91 0.50
N PRO A 45 2.03 -5.02 0.58
CA PRO A 45 1.19 -5.31 1.75
C PRO A 45 1.93 -5.33 3.08
N ASP A 46 3.21 -5.69 3.09
CA ASP A 46 4.02 -5.74 4.31
C ASP A 46 4.41 -4.33 4.79
N GLU A 47 4.64 -3.38 3.87
CA GLU A 47 4.75 -1.96 4.20
C GLU A 47 3.44 -1.43 4.77
N VAL A 48 2.31 -1.75 4.13
CA VAL A 48 0.99 -1.34 4.61
C VAL A 48 0.71 -1.91 6.01
N ARG A 49 1.05 -3.18 6.29
CA ARG A 49 0.83 -3.79 7.61
C ARG A 49 1.60 -3.07 8.72
N ARG A 50 2.78 -2.50 8.43
CA ARG A 50 3.57 -1.72 9.40
C ARG A 50 2.89 -0.40 9.82
N LEU A 51 1.95 0.11 9.03
CA LEU A 51 1.16 1.31 9.38
C LEU A 51 0.21 1.08 10.58
N GLN A 52 -0.13 -0.17 10.92
CA GLN A 52 -0.96 -0.46 12.11
C GLN A 52 -0.18 -0.38 13.42
N THR A 53 1.15 -0.43 13.34
CA THR A 53 2.06 -0.43 14.48
C THR A 53 2.76 0.92 14.72
N ALA A 54 2.54 1.89 13.83
CA ALA A 54 3.02 3.26 13.95
C ALA A 54 1.99 4.12 14.70
#